data_AF-A0A924H5I6-F1
#
_entry.id   AF-A0A924H5I6-F1
#
_cell.length_a   1.000
_cell.length_b   1.000
_cell.length_c   1.000
_cell.angle_alpha   90.00
_cell.angle_beta   90.00
_cell.angle_gamma   90.00
#
_symmetry.space_group_name_H-M   'P 1'
#
loop_
_entity.id
_entity.type
_entity.pdbx_description
1 polymer ?
#
loop_
_entity_poly.entity_id
_entity_poly.type
_entity_poly.pdbx_seq_one_letter_code
_entity_poly.pdbx_strand_id
1 'polypeptide(L)'
;PTSPLREVDDIRACASLLTHETDAVITAYESDKNPYFNMVEQKANGFYERVCAPSSEVTGRQLAPKVYAMNASIYVWHRRTLASSLWANPRIQLHVMPRERSIDIDHPIDFEFVELLMKRKGLA
;
A
#
# COMPACT_ATOMS: atom_id res chain seq x y z
N PRO A 1 -17.03 -5.65 -0.97
CA PRO A 1 -15.78 -4.97 -0.56
C PRO A 1 -14.62 -5.44 -1.45
N THR A 2 -13.79 -4.52 -1.94
CA THR A 2 -12.65 -4.86 -2.84
C THR A 2 -11.49 -5.55 -2.12
N SER A 3 -11.37 -5.39 -0.79
CA SER A 3 -10.35 -6.07 0.03
C SER A 3 -10.99 -7.02 1.07
N PRO A 4 -11.54 -8.18 0.66
CA PRO A 4 -12.29 -9.07 1.56
C PRO A 4 -11.41 -9.88 2.54
N LEU A 5 -10.10 -9.90 2.34
CA LEU A 5 -9.14 -10.64 3.18
C LEU A 5 -8.63 -9.85 4.39
N ARG A 6 -9.14 -8.63 4.60
CA ARG A 6 -8.87 -7.80 5.78
C ARG A 6 -9.48 -8.44 7.03
N GLU A 7 -8.71 -8.47 8.10
CA GLU A 7 -9.15 -9.02 9.38
C GLU A 7 -9.62 -7.90 10.33
N VAL A 8 -10.37 -8.27 11.38
CA VAL A 8 -10.83 -7.28 12.39
C VAL A 8 -9.64 -6.67 13.14
N ASP A 9 -8.58 -7.45 13.34
CA ASP A 9 -7.38 -6.97 14.03
C ASP A 9 -6.62 -5.92 13.22
N ASP A 10 -6.70 -5.92 11.89
CA ASP A 10 -6.16 -4.82 11.09
C ASP A 10 -6.91 -3.51 11.38
N ILE A 11 -8.24 -3.56 11.52
CA ILE A 11 -9.04 -2.37 11.89
C ILE A 11 -8.62 -1.87 13.26
N ARG A 12 -8.50 -2.78 14.24
CA ARG A 12 -8.10 -2.42 15.62
C ARG A 12 -6.70 -1.81 15.65
N ALA A 13 -5.75 -2.38 14.91
CA ALA A 13 -4.40 -1.86 14.79
C ALA A 13 -4.37 -0.48 14.12
N CYS A 14 -5.12 -0.29 13.03
CA CYS A 14 -5.20 1.03 12.40
C CYS A 14 -5.82 2.07 13.32
N ALA A 15 -6.86 1.70 14.07
CA ALA A 15 -7.49 2.58 15.04
C ALA A 15 -6.54 2.97 16.19
N SER A 16 -5.71 2.06 16.68
CA SER A 16 -4.74 2.34 17.74
C SER A 16 -3.57 3.23 17.27
N LEU A 17 -3.23 3.18 15.98
CA LEU A 17 -2.22 4.07 15.38
C LEU A 17 -2.70 5.52 15.19
N LEU A 18 -4.01 5.77 15.24
CA LEU A 18 -4.57 7.12 15.14
C LEU A 18 -4.51 7.82 16.51
N THR A 19 -3.34 8.40 16.82
CA THR A 19 -3.11 9.20 18.03
C THR A 19 -3.40 10.68 17.80
N HIS A 20 -3.17 11.55 18.80
CA HIS A 20 -3.24 13.01 18.59
C HIS A 20 -2.12 13.56 17.68
N GLU A 21 -1.05 12.79 17.49
CA GLU A 21 0.11 13.13 16.67
C GLU A 21 0.03 12.57 15.25
N THR A 22 -0.92 11.68 15.00
CA THR A 22 -1.21 11.12 13.68
C THR A 22 -2.43 11.82 13.11
N ASP A 23 -2.36 12.27 11.86
CA ASP A 23 -3.50 12.90 11.20
C ASP A 23 -4.35 11.88 10.44
N ALA A 24 -3.71 10.86 9.85
CA ALA A 24 -4.36 9.74 9.18
C ALA A 24 -3.53 8.44 9.30
N VAL A 25 -4.21 7.30 9.23
CA VAL A 25 -3.60 5.97 9.14
C VAL A 25 -4.11 5.31 7.88
N ILE A 26 -3.21 4.73 7.10
CA ILE A 26 -3.55 3.98 5.88
C ILE A 26 -2.93 2.60 5.93
N THR A 27 -3.53 1.66 5.19
CA THR A 27 -2.96 0.33 5.00
C THR A 27 -2.17 0.22 3.72
N ALA A 28 -1.10 -0.55 3.79
CA ALA A 28 -0.25 -0.87 2.65
C ALA A 28 0.40 -2.24 2.84
N TYR A 29 1.13 -2.70 1.84
CA TYR A 29 2.01 -3.86 1.91
C TYR A 29 3.37 -3.51 1.30
N GLU A 30 4.39 -4.31 1.59
CA GLU A 30 5.70 -4.13 0.95
C GLU A 30 5.55 -4.29 -0.57
N SER A 31 5.84 -3.23 -1.32
CA SER A 31 5.47 -3.16 -2.74
C SER A 31 6.25 -4.17 -3.57
N ASP A 32 5.57 -4.86 -4.50
CA ASP A 32 6.13 -5.81 -5.47
C ASP A 32 7.08 -5.13 -6.48
N LYS A 33 6.85 -3.85 -6.75
CA LYS A 33 7.62 -3.00 -7.67
C LYS A 33 8.19 -1.80 -6.90
N ASN A 34 9.36 -1.35 -7.29
CA ASN A 34 10.08 -0.30 -6.59
C ASN A 34 10.50 0.81 -7.58
N PRO A 35 10.06 2.07 -7.39
CA PRO A 35 10.33 3.16 -8.31
C PRO A 35 11.80 3.58 -8.34
N TYR A 36 12.58 3.24 -7.30
CA TYR A 36 14.03 3.44 -7.26
C TYR A 36 14.82 2.32 -7.93
N PHE A 37 14.17 1.24 -8.38
CA PHE A 37 14.85 0.06 -8.93
C PHE A 37 14.27 -0.42 -10.26
N ASN A 38 13.03 -0.91 -10.29
CA ASN A 38 12.47 -1.67 -11.41
C ASN A 38 11.15 -1.13 -11.97
N MET A 39 10.83 0.14 -11.71
CA MET A 39 9.77 0.85 -12.41
C MET A 39 10.40 1.98 -13.22
N VAL A 40 9.99 2.10 -14.47
CA VAL A 40 10.48 3.10 -15.41
C VAL A 40 9.31 3.90 -15.98
N GLU A 41 9.58 5.14 -16.36
CA GLU A 41 8.64 6.02 -17.04
C GLU A 41 9.31 6.69 -18.24
N GLN A 42 8.50 7.06 -19.23
CA GLN A 42 9.00 7.74 -20.42
C GLN A 42 9.29 9.21 -20.08
N LYS A 43 10.46 9.69 -20.48
CA LYS A 43 10.88 11.09 -20.35
C LYS A 43 10.56 11.87 -21.63
N ALA A 44 10.64 13.19 -21.55
CA ALA A 44 10.34 14.09 -22.68
C ALA A 44 11.21 13.84 -23.93
N ASN A 45 12.39 13.23 -23.76
CA ASN A 45 13.28 12.84 -24.86
C ASN A 45 12.86 11.54 -25.57
N GLY A 46 11.76 10.91 -25.15
CA GLY A 46 11.24 9.67 -25.72
C GLY A 46 11.85 8.39 -25.14
N PHE A 47 12.90 8.50 -24.32
CA PHE A 47 13.55 7.36 -23.65
C PHE A 47 12.95 7.10 -22.28
N TYR A 48 13.26 5.94 -21.70
CA TYR A 48 12.76 5.53 -20.39
C TYR A 48 13.87 5.58 -19.35
N GLU A 49 13.52 6.07 -18.17
CA GLU A 49 14.39 6.05 -16.99
C GLU A 49 13.60 5.60 -15.78
N ARG A 50 14.28 5.27 -14.68
CA ARG A 50 13.60 4.93 -13.42
C ARG A 50 12.67 6.06 -12.98
N VAL A 51 11.53 5.69 -12.39
CA VAL A 51 10.54 6.64 -11.86
C VAL A 51 11.19 7.55 -10.82
N CYS A 52 12.00 6.99 -9.91
CA CYS A 52 12.78 7.76 -8.96
C CYS A 52 14.27 7.56 -9.18
N ALA A 53 15.03 8.65 -9.15
CA ALA A 53 16.49 8.59 -9.10
C ALA A 53 16.93 8.29 -7.66
N PRO A 54 17.63 7.16 -7.40
CA PRO A 54 18.16 6.88 -6.08
C PRO A 54 19.36 7.78 -5.77
N SER A 55 19.58 8.07 -4.48
CA SER A 55 20.72 8.89 -4.00
C SER A 55 22.08 8.18 -4.13
N SER A 56 22.07 6.86 -4.27
CA SER A 56 23.25 6.01 -4.48
C SER A 56 22.95 4.98 -5.57
N GLU A 57 23.98 4.30 -6.05
CA GLU A 57 23.80 3.21 -7.00
C GLU A 57 22.97 2.07 -6.37
N VAL A 58 21.89 1.69 -7.04
CA VAL A 58 21.02 0.57 -6.65
C VAL A 58 21.23 -0.54 -7.67
N THR A 59 22.07 -1.51 -7.32
CA THR A 59 22.38 -2.68 -8.16
C THR A 59 21.40 -3.84 -7.95
N GLY A 60 20.52 -3.75 -6.95
CA GLY A 60 19.51 -4.77 -6.66
C GLY A 60 18.39 -4.23 -5.77
N ARG A 61 17.23 -4.91 -5.79
CA ARG A 61 16.03 -4.52 -5.04
C ARG A 61 16.27 -4.39 -3.54
N GLN A 62 17.09 -5.27 -2.98
CA GLN A 62 17.45 -5.31 -1.56
C GLN A 62 18.26 -4.10 -1.09
N LEU A 63 18.90 -3.37 -2.02
CA LEU A 63 19.65 -2.15 -1.74
C LEU A 63 18.84 -0.88 -2.04
N ALA A 64 17.64 -1.02 -2.62
CA ALA A 64 16.76 0.11 -2.89
C ALA A 64 16.06 0.56 -1.60
N PRO A 65 15.68 1.85 -1.47
CA PRO A 65 14.79 2.29 -0.41
C PRO A 65 13.52 1.44 -0.34
N LYS A 66 13.10 1.08 0.87
CA LYS A 66 11.83 0.37 1.08
C LYS A 66 10.67 1.27 0.67
N VAL A 67 9.75 0.68 -0.10
CA VAL A 67 8.53 1.35 -0.54
C VAL A 67 7.35 0.42 -0.31
N TYR A 68 6.20 1.02 -0.07
CA TYR A 68 4.97 0.31 0.25
C TYR A 68 3.88 0.70 -0.75
N ALA A 69 3.13 -0.30 -1.20
CA ALA A 69 1.98 -0.09 -2.07
C ALA A 69 0.72 -0.03 -1.19
N MET A 70 -0.02 1.07 -1.27
CA MET A 70 -1.32 1.17 -0.62
C MET A 70 -2.25 0.11 -1.18
N ASN A 71 -2.99 -0.58 -0.31
CA ASN A 71 -3.95 -1.64 -0.68
C ASN A 71 -5.41 -1.22 -0.43
N ALA A 72 -5.63 0.09 -0.28
CA ALA A 72 -6.91 0.77 -0.05
C ALA A 72 -7.86 0.14 0.99
N SER A 73 -7.37 -0.75 1.86
CA SER A 73 -8.20 -1.61 2.69
C SER A 73 -8.80 -0.86 3.88
N ILE A 74 -7.99 -0.03 4.54
CA ILE A 74 -8.40 0.78 5.68
C ILE A 74 -7.80 2.19 5.54
N TYR A 75 -8.66 3.18 5.76
CA TYR A 75 -8.28 4.57 6.02
C TYR A 75 -8.92 4.97 7.35
N VAL A 76 -8.11 5.40 8.31
CA VAL A 76 -8.58 5.97 9.58
C VAL A 76 -8.11 7.41 9.64
N TRP A 77 -9.00 8.33 9.99
CA TRP A 77 -8.70 9.76 9.93
C TRP A 77 -9.37 10.51 11.07
N HIS A 78 -8.67 11.46 11.68
CA HIS A 78 -9.35 12.48 12.47
C HIS A 78 -10.22 13.38 11.58
N ARG A 79 -11.46 13.60 11.99
CA ARG A 79 -12.38 14.51 11.28
C ARG A 79 -11.78 15.90 11.01
N ARG A 80 -10.96 16.43 11.94
CA ARG A 80 -10.33 17.76 11.83
C ARG A 80 -9.39 17.91 10.63
N THR A 81 -8.79 16.81 10.18
CA THR A 81 -7.82 16.78 9.06
C THR A 81 -8.43 16.15 7.80
N LEU A 82 -9.64 15.57 7.88
CA LEU A 82 -10.29 14.89 6.76
C LEU A 82 -10.64 15.83 5.59
N ALA A 83 -10.88 17.11 5.85
CA ALA A 83 -11.20 18.08 4.81
C ALA A 83 -9.98 18.43 3.92
N SER A 84 -8.75 18.16 4.39
CA SER A 84 -7.54 18.31 3.59
C SER A 84 -7.22 17.03 2.82
N SER A 85 -6.57 17.15 1.66
CA SER A 85 -6.09 15.99 0.90
C SER A 85 -5.12 15.15 1.72
N LEU A 86 -5.14 13.83 1.51
CA LEU A 86 -4.20 12.88 2.13
C LEU A 86 -2.75 13.24 1.78
N TRP A 87 -2.54 13.97 0.67
CA TRP A 87 -1.22 14.36 0.19
C TRP A 87 -0.91 15.84 0.44
N ALA A 88 -1.78 16.57 1.14
CA ALA A 88 -1.55 17.95 1.55
C ALA A 88 -0.75 18.03 2.88
N ASN A 89 0.32 17.24 2.97
CA ASN A 89 1.24 17.15 4.11
C ASN A 89 0.63 16.77 5.49
N PRO A 90 -0.28 15.79 5.60
CA PRO A 90 -0.68 15.25 6.91
C PRO A 90 0.40 14.32 7.49
N ARG A 91 0.44 14.17 8.81
CA ARG A 91 1.27 13.16 9.49
C ARG A 91 0.61 11.79 9.35
N ILE A 92 1.07 11.01 8.39
CA ILE A 92 0.51 9.68 8.08
C ILE A 92 1.29 8.59 8.81
N GLN A 93 0.57 7.68 9.45
CA GLN A 93 1.09 6.39 9.90
C GLN A 93 0.65 5.26 8.97
N LEU A 94 1.42 4.18 8.93
CA LEU A 94 1.20 3.06 8.03
C LEU A 94 0.97 1.76 8.82
N HIS A 95 -0.15 1.07 8.58
CA HIS A 95 -0.33 -0.33 9.01
C HIS A 95 0.05 -1.24 7.84
N VAL A 96 1.14 -1.99 8.00
CA VAL A 96 1.61 -2.91 6.95
C VAL A 96 0.88 -4.24 7.08
N MET A 97 0.08 -4.58 6.08
CA MET A 97 -0.60 -5.85 5.94
C MET A 97 0.25 -6.84 5.13
N PRO A 98 0.13 -8.15 5.40
CA PRO A 98 0.73 -9.20 4.56
C PRO A 98 0.24 -9.13 3.11
N ARG A 99 1.09 -9.54 2.17
CA ARG A 99 0.82 -9.46 0.73
C ARG A 99 -0.42 -10.25 0.32
N GLU A 100 -0.59 -11.43 0.89
CA GLU A 100 -1.69 -12.35 0.64
C GLU A 100 -3.04 -11.82 1.16
N ARG A 101 -3.04 -10.83 2.07
CA ARG A 101 -4.25 -10.15 2.55
C ARG A 101 -4.46 -8.77 1.91
N SER A 102 -3.58 -8.39 0.98
CA SER A 102 -3.54 -7.07 0.35
C SER A 102 -3.85 -7.12 -1.14
N ILE A 103 -4.71 -8.05 -1.55
CA ILE A 103 -5.22 -8.15 -2.92
C ILE A 103 -6.49 -7.31 -3.00
N ASP A 104 -6.46 -6.28 -3.86
CA ASP A 104 -7.65 -5.54 -4.27
C ASP A 104 -8.26 -6.22 -5.50
N ILE A 105 -9.57 -6.40 -5.47
CA ILE A 105 -10.32 -7.00 -6.57
C ILE A 105 -10.66 -5.91 -7.60
N ASP A 106 -9.83 -5.76 -8.62
CA ASP A 106 -10.04 -4.84 -9.74
C ASP A 106 -10.41 -5.59 -11.03
N HIS A 107 -9.91 -6.82 -11.19
CA HIS A 107 -10.14 -7.69 -12.34
C HIS A 107 -10.71 -9.06 -11.91
N PRO A 108 -11.35 -9.80 -12.83
CA PRO A 108 -11.89 -11.13 -12.53
C PRO A 108 -10.86 -12.11 -11.96
N ILE A 109 -9.62 -12.05 -12.42
CA ILE A 109 -8.54 -12.91 -11.93
C ILE A 109 -8.20 -12.64 -10.45
N ASP A 110 -8.34 -11.41 -9.98
CA ASP A 110 -8.11 -11.06 -8.57
C ASP A 110 -9.14 -11.75 -7.67
N PHE A 111 -10.39 -11.82 -8.14
CA PHE A 111 -11.45 -12.56 -7.47
C PHE A 111 -11.14 -14.05 -7.38
N GLU A 112 -10.66 -14.68 -8.46
CA GLU A 112 -10.25 -16.09 -8.45
C GLU A 112 -9.14 -16.36 -7.42
N PHE A 113 -8.13 -15.47 -7.35
CA PHE A 113 -7.07 -15.58 -6.35
C PHE A 113 -7.59 -15.42 -4.91
N VAL A 114 -8.45 -14.43 -4.68
CA VAL A 114 -9.06 -14.22 -3.37
C VAL A 114 -9.88 -15.45 -2.97
N GLU A 115 -10.70 -16.00 -3.86
CA GLU A 115 -11.52 -17.17 -3.58
C GLU A 115 -10.65 -18.38 -3.21
N LEU A 116 -9.56 -18.62 -3.94
CA LEU A 116 -8.59 -19.66 -3.63
C LEU A 116 -7.98 -19.48 -2.24
N LEU A 117 -7.60 -18.26 -1.88
CA LEU A 117 -7.03 -17.96 -0.56
C LEU A 117 -8.05 -18.14 0.57
N MET A 118 -9.31 -17.75 0.35
CA MET A 118 -10.40 -17.98 1.30
C MET A 118 -10.65 -19.47 1.52
N LYS A 119 -10.70 -20.27 0.44
CA LYS A 119 -10.84 -21.74 0.52
C LYS A 119 -9.71 -22.37 1.32
N ARG A 120 -8.46 -21.94 1.11
CA ARG A 120 -7.29 -22.40 1.90
C ARG A 120 -7.39 -22.07 3.39
N LYS A 121 -8.08 -20.97 3.74
CA LYS A 121 -8.36 -20.56 5.13
C LYS A 121 -9.63 -21.20 5.72
N GLY A 122 -10.40 -21.96 4.94
CA GLY A 122 -11.69 -22.50 5.37
C GLY A 122 -12.79 -21.43 5.53
N LEU A 123 -12.67 -20.32 4.80
CA LEU A 123 -13.59 -19.17 4.84
C LEU A 123 -14.60 -19.16 3.68
N ALA A 124 -14.44 -20.05 2.70
CA ALA A 124 -15.26 -20.17 1.50
C ALA A 124 -15.53 -21.65 1.18
#